data_AF-A0A099I280-F1
#
_entry.id   AF-A0A099I280-F1
#
_cell.length_a   1.000
_cell.length_b   1.000
_cell.length_c   1.000
_cell.angle_alpha   90.00
_cell.angle_beta   90.00
_cell.angle_gamma   90.00
#
_symmetry.space_group_name_H-M   'P 1'
#
loop_
_entity.id
_entity.type
_entity.pdbx_description
1 polymer ?
#
loop_
_entity_poly.entity_id
_entity_poly.type
_entity_poly.pdbx_seq_one_letter_code
_entity_poly.pdbx_strand_id
1 'polypeptide(L)'
;LVIEDKKEQLQKTYGILMEKEIDQEVMTMCNFSDFIEQRGIEQGLLQGKAEGKAEGKVEATLLHVKKLMQRIDVSAVDAMNILDVEEDIRPTILQSLHLS
;
A
#
# COMPACT_ATOMS: atom_id res chain seq x y z
N LEU A 1 -22.88 -20.55 -5.86
CA LEU A 1 -23.79 -21.06 -4.82
C LEU A 1 -23.90 -19.97 -3.79
N VAL A 2 -25.09 -19.40 -3.63
CA VAL A 2 -25.35 -18.49 -2.52
C VAL A 2 -25.24 -19.27 -1.20
N ILE A 3 -25.10 -18.57 -0.08
CA ILE A 3 -24.83 -19.26 1.20
C ILE A 3 -25.98 -20.21 1.56
N GLU A 4 -27.20 -19.84 1.19
CA GLU A 4 -28.41 -20.65 1.30
C GLU A 4 -28.27 -21.99 0.55
N ASP A 5 -27.75 -21.98 -0.68
CA ASP A 5 -27.55 -23.22 -1.45
C ASP A 5 -26.50 -24.13 -0.81
N LYS A 6 -25.44 -23.54 -0.21
CA LYS A 6 -24.39 -24.31 0.47
C LYS A 6 -24.93 -24.98 1.73
N LYS A 7 -25.73 -24.24 2.52
CA LYS A 7 -26.42 -24.78 3.71
C LYS A 7 -27.36 -25.92 3.34
N GLU A 8 -28.15 -25.73 2.28
CA GLU A 8 -29.06 -26.76 1.78
C GLU A 8 -28.32 -28.02 1.31
N GLN A 9 -27.19 -27.87 0.61
CA GLN A 9 -26.35 -29.00 0.21
C GLN A 9 -25.74 -29.75 1.40
N LEU A 10 -25.22 -29.03 2.40
CA LEU A 10 -24.69 -29.63 3.63
C LEU A 10 -25.75 -30.48 4.34
N GLN A 11 -26.99 -29.99 4.37
CA GLN A 11 -28.09 -30.72 5.00
C GLN A 11 -28.60 -31.90 4.15
N LYS A 12 -28.86 -31.70 2.86
CA LYS A 12 -29.47 -32.73 1.99
C LYS A 12 -28.49 -33.82 1.55
N THR A 13 -27.23 -33.47 1.28
CA THR A 13 -26.24 -34.39 0.72
C THR A 13 -25.40 -35.06 1.81
N TYR A 14 -25.09 -34.33 2.89
CA TYR A 14 -24.18 -34.80 3.94
C TYR A 14 -24.88 -35.06 5.28
N GLY A 15 -26.19 -34.77 5.38
CA GLY A 15 -26.97 -34.99 6.59
C GLY A 15 -26.60 -34.08 7.75
N ILE A 16 -25.88 -32.99 7.49
CA ILE A 16 -25.45 -32.04 8.53
C ILE A 16 -26.63 -31.14 8.87
N LEU A 17 -27.15 -31.27 10.09
CA LEU A 17 -28.25 -30.45 10.58
C LEU A 17 -27.76 -29.01 10.79
N MET A 18 -28.41 -28.05 10.13
CA MET A 18 -28.12 -26.61 10.28
C MET A 18 -28.70 -26.08 11.60
N GLU A 19 -28.17 -26.55 12.74
CA GLU A 19 -28.45 -25.99 14.05
C GLU A 19 -27.89 -24.58 14.16
N LYS A 20 -28.40 -23.78 15.12
CA LYS A 20 -28.07 -22.35 15.23
C LYS A 20 -26.56 -22.05 15.23
N GLU A 21 -25.76 -22.90 15.87
CA GLU A 21 -24.30 -22.74 15.94
C GLU A 21 -23.65 -23.05 14.58
N ILE A 22 -23.96 -24.20 13.98
CA ILE A 22 -23.42 -24.60 12.66
C ILE A 22 -23.86 -23.61 11.57
N ASP A 23 -25.10 -23.12 11.62
CA ASP A 23 -25.62 -22.11 10.69
C ASP A 23 -24.80 -20.82 10.74
N GLN A 24 -24.44 -20.37 11.95
CA GLN A 24 -23.60 -19.19 12.16
C GLN A 24 -22.16 -19.41 11.71
N GLU A 25 -21.59 -20.58 11.96
CA GLU A 25 -20.24 -20.92 11.53
C GLU A 25 -20.13 -20.96 10.00
N VAL A 26 -21.10 -21.57 9.31
CA VAL A 26 -21.14 -21.61 7.84
C VAL A 26 -21.27 -20.20 7.24
N MET A 27 -22.09 -19.34 7.84
CA MET A 27 -22.19 -17.92 7.42
C MET A 27 -20.86 -17.19 7.62
N THR A 28 -20.26 -17.35 8.79
CA THR A 28 -18.99 -16.70 9.14
C THR A 28 -17.88 -17.15 8.20
N MET A 29 -17.77 -18.45 7.95
CA MET A 29 -16.78 -19.03 7.05
C MET A 29 -16.98 -18.58 5.60
N CYS A 30 -18.22 -18.50 5.12
CA CYS A 30 -18.51 -18.00 3.78
C CYS A 30 -18.15 -16.52 3.59
N ASN A 31 -18.30 -15.70 4.63
CA ASN A 31 -17.96 -14.28 4.59
C ASN A 31 -16.48 -14.00 4.94
N PHE A 32 -15.75 -15.02 5.38
CA PHE A 32 -14.37 -14.86 5.82
C PHE A 32 -13.43 -14.49 4.66
N SER A 33 -13.66 -15.04 3.46
CA SER A 33 -12.88 -14.66 2.27
C SER A 33 -12.99 -13.17 1.98
N ASP A 34 -14.21 -12.65 2.00
CA ASP A 34 -14.51 -11.26 1.65
C ASP A 34 -13.90 -10.32 2.70
N PHE A 35 -13.97 -10.70 3.98
CA PHE A 35 -13.32 -9.98 5.06
C PHE A 35 -11.79 -9.90 4.87
N ILE A 36 -11.15 -11.01 4.51
CA ILE A 36 -9.70 -11.05 4.28
C ILE A 36 -9.31 -10.24 3.04
N GLU A 37 -10.10 -10.33 1.96
CA GLU A 37 -9.90 -9.54 0.75
C GLU A 37 -10.01 -8.03 1.04
N GLN A 38 -11.07 -7.60 1.73
CA GLN A 38 -11.27 -6.20 2.12
C GLN A 38 -10.11 -5.69 2.97
N ARG A 39 -9.67 -6.46 3.96
CA ARG A 39 -8.52 -6.11 4.79
C ARG A 39 -7.24 -6.01 3.97
N GLY A 40 -7.04 -6.93 3.03
CA GLY A 40 -5.89 -6.90 2.11
C GLY A 40 -5.88 -5.65 1.24
N ILE A 41 -7.03 -5.26 0.69
CA ILE A 41 -7.19 -4.04 -0.12
C ILE A 41 -6.88 -2.79 0.72
N GLU A 42 -7.43 -2.71 1.95
CA GLU A 42 -7.18 -1.57 2.85
C GLU A 42 -5.69 -1.43 3.18
N GLN A 43 -5.04 -2.54 3.54
CA GLN A 43 -3.60 -2.56 3.81
C GLN A 43 -2.78 -2.17 2.59
N GLY A 44 -3.11 -2.73 1.41
CA GLY A 44 -2.43 -2.42 0.17
C GLY A 44 -2.56 -0.95 -0.24
N LEU A 45 -3.75 -0.37 -0.07
CA LEU A 45 -3.98 1.04 -0.37
C LEU A 45 -3.19 1.97 0.57
N LEU A 46 -3.16 1.65 1.87
CA LEU A 46 -2.39 2.41 2.85
C LEU A 46 -0.89 2.34 2.56
N GLN A 47 -0.37 1.15 2.31
CA GLN A 47 1.04 0.95 1.98
C GLN A 47 1.41 1.67 0.67
N GLY A 48 0.65 1.44 -0.40
CA GLY A 48 0.91 2.05 -1.71
C GLY A 48 0.83 3.58 -1.67
N LYS A 49 -0.10 4.16 -0.89
CA LYS A 49 -0.16 5.61 -0.70
C LYS A 49 1.05 6.15 0.06
N ALA A 50 1.54 5.42 1.07
CA ALA A 50 2.72 5.82 1.83
C ALA A 50 3.98 5.75 0.96
N GLU A 51 4.18 4.65 0.24
CA GLU A 51 5.30 4.46 -0.70
C GLU A 51 5.27 5.52 -1.81
N GLY A 52 4.13 5.71 -2.48
CA GLY A 52 4.01 6.71 -3.55
C GLY A 52 4.23 8.16 -3.07
N LYS A 53 3.87 8.48 -1.82
CA LYS A 53 4.18 9.80 -1.24
C LYS A 53 5.67 9.97 -0.99
N ALA A 54 6.35 8.92 -0.53
CA ALA A 54 7.79 8.94 -0.31
C ALA A 54 8.56 9.07 -1.64
N GLU A 55 8.20 8.26 -2.64
CA GLU A 55 8.79 8.32 -3.99
C GLU A 55 8.55 9.70 -4.63
N GLY A 56 7.32 10.19 -4.62
CA GLY A 56 6.99 11.51 -5.18
C GLY A 56 7.72 12.66 -4.49
N LYS A 57 8.00 12.55 -3.19
CA LYS A 57 8.83 13.54 -2.47
C LYS A 57 10.26 13.54 -3.01
N VAL A 58 10.87 12.36 -3.19
CA VAL A 58 12.23 12.24 -3.73
C VAL A 58 12.31 12.78 -5.16
N GLU A 59 11.37 12.40 -6.03
CA GLU A 59 11.34 12.85 -7.42
C GLU A 59 11.17 14.37 -7.54
N ALA A 60 10.25 14.95 -6.76
CA ALA A 60 10.03 16.40 -6.75
C ALA A 60 11.26 17.15 -6.24
N THR A 61 11.88 16.68 -5.16
CA THR A 61 13.09 17.30 -4.61
C THR A 61 14.25 17.20 -5.61
N LEU A 62 14.46 16.04 -6.23
CA LEU A 62 15.48 15.87 -7.28
C LEU A 62 15.30 16.87 -8.42
N LEU A 63 14.06 17.05 -8.89
CA LEU A 63 13.73 18.02 -9.93
C LEU A 63 14.07 19.46 -9.51
N HIS A 64 13.71 19.85 -8.29
CA HIS A 64 13.99 21.19 -7.77
C HIS A 64 15.48 21.43 -7.57
N VAL A 65 16.21 20.47 -6.99
CA VAL A 65 17.67 20.52 -6.85
C VAL A 65 18.33 20.70 -8.22
N LYS A 66 17.97 19.88 -9.21
CA LYS A 66 18.52 19.98 -10.56
C LYS A 66 18.25 21.34 -11.22
N LYS A 67 17.04 21.87 -11.07
CA LYS A 67 16.68 23.21 -11.59
C LYS A 67 17.47 24.32 -10.88
N LEU A 68 17.71 24.19 -9.59
CA LEU A 68 18.45 25.19 -8.81
C LEU A 68 19.93 25.21 -9.21
N MET A 69 20.55 24.02 -9.33
CA MET A 69 21.91 23.87 -9.85
C MET A 69 22.06 24.53 -11.23
N GLN A 70 21.11 24.32 -12.13
CA GLN A 70 21.16 24.90 -13.49
C GLN A 70 20.96 26.42 -13.55
N ARG A 71 20.17 26.99 -12.63
CA ARG A 71 19.80 28.42 -12.68
C ARG A 71 20.73 29.32 -11.89
N ILE A 72 21.26 28.82 -10.77
CA ILE A 72 22.04 29.60 -9.80
C ILE A 72 23.50 29.13 -9.77
N ASP A 73 23.85 28.08 -10.52
CA ASP A 73 25.21 27.52 -10.61
C ASP A 73 25.77 27.13 -9.24
N VAL A 74 24.93 26.45 -8.44
CA VAL A 74 25.28 25.94 -7.11
C VAL A 74 25.54 24.44 -7.15
N SER A 75 26.34 23.94 -6.20
CA SER A 75 26.55 22.50 -6.04
C SER A 75 25.27 21.78 -5.62
N ALA A 76 25.21 20.46 -5.81
CA ALA A 76 24.06 19.67 -5.36
C ALA A 76 23.86 19.76 -3.83
N VAL A 77 24.95 19.81 -3.07
CA VAL A 77 24.92 19.93 -1.60
C VAL A 77 24.37 21.29 -1.18
N ASP A 78 24.84 22.36 -1.80
CA ASP A 78 24.34 23.71 -1.50
C ASP A 78 22.88 23.87 -1.91
N ALA A 79 22.48 23.30 -3.05
CA ALA A 79 21.09 23.30 -3.48
C ALA A 79 20.17 22.57 -2.48
N MET A 80 20.61 21.43 -1.94
CA MET A 80 19.87 20.70 -0.91
C MET A 80 19.82 21.47 0.42
N ASN A 81 20.88 22.18 0.78
CA ASN A 81 20.90 23.05 1.96
C ASN A 81 19.94 24.24 1.81
N ILE A 82 19.90 24.87 0.62
CA ILE A 82 18.97 25.98 0.32
C ILE A 82 17.52 25.51 0.40
N LEU A 83 17.23 24.31 -0.10
CA LEU A 83 15.89 23.71 -0.08
C LEU A 83 15.53 23.04 1.25
N ASP A 84 16.43 23.07 2.23
CA ASP A 84 16.29 22.41 3.54
C ASP A 84 15.87 20.94 3.42
N VAL A 85 16.55 20.21 2.53
CA VAL A 85 16.26 18.80 2.23
C VAL A 85 16.62 17.93 3.41
N GLU A 86 15.72 17.03 3.81
CA GLU A 86 15.95 16.14 4.94
C GLU A 86 17.07 15.13 4.67
N GLU A 87 17.88 14.85 5.69
CA GLU A 87 19.11 14.04 5.58
C GLU A 87 18.86 12.59 5.11
N ASP A 88 17.67 12.04 5.38
CA ASP A 88 17.29 10.68 4.99
C ASP A 88 17.15 10.48 3.48
N ILE A 89 16.79 11.52 2.73
CA ILE A 89 16.60 11.44 1.27
C ILE A 89 17.80 11.97 0.45
N ARG A 90 18.77 12.63 1.09
CA ARG A 90 19.95 13.20 0.41
C ARG A 90 20.79 12.15 -0.34
N PRO A 91 21.09 10.96 0.22
CA PRO A 91 21.86 9.94 -0.50
C PRO A 91 21.18 9.51 -1.80
N THR A 92 19.86 9.33 -1.78
CA THR A 92 19.07 8.94 -2.95
C THR A 92 19.10 10.01 -4.04
N ILE A 93 19.04 11.29 -3.65
CA ILE A 93 19.13 12.42 -4.60
C ILE A 93 20.54 12.47 -5.23
N LEU A 94 21.60 12.35 -4.43
CA LEU A 94 22.98 12.36 -4.93
C LEU A 94 23.25 11.20 -5.88
N GLN A 95 22.77 10.00 -5.53
CA GLN A 95 22.85 8.83 -6.40
C GLN A 95 22.12 9.06 -7.74
N SER A 96 20.92 9.64 -7.69
CA SER A 96 20.11 9.94 -8.89
C SER A 96 20.73 11.03 -9.77
N LEU A 97 21.59 11.88 -9.20
CA LEU A 97 22.37 12.87 -9.95
C LEU A 97 23.69 12.30 -10.51
N HIS A 98 23.99 11.01 -10.29
CA HIS A 98 25.28 10.40 -10.60
C HIS A 98 26.47 11.07 -9.91
N LEU A 99 26.25 11.66 -8.73
CA LEU A 99 27.26 12.32 -7.91
C LEU A 99 27.75 11.42 -6.76
N SER A 100 27.61 10.09 -6.92
CA SER A 100 28.04 9.08 -5.96
C SER A 100 29.55 8.93 -5.91
#